data_AF-A0A248VP57-F1
#
_entry.id   AF-A0A248VP57-F1
#
_cell.length_a   1.000
_cell.length_b   1.000
_cell.length_c   1.000
_cell.angle_alpha   90.00
_cell.angle_beta   90.00
_cell.angle_gamma   90.00
#
_symmetry.space_group_name_H-M   'P 1'
#
loop_
_entity.id
_entity.type
_entity.pdbx_description
1 polymer ?
#
loop_
_entity_poly.entity_id
_entity_poly.type
_entity_poly.pdbx_seq_one_letter_code
_entity_poly.pdbx_strand_id
1 'polypeptide(L)'
;MNKRKVLISLLASGGLLVSGVSNAQLNLKQFGIGGDDSSAGAGATASSGGVSQLLQTYVGANQQVLSGQSSLASAMGMSSAAGQAQQAAGLLSGGTPSVSQLTQVGSTQQSLSQTLTQAFASRASGGASATPVNKEAFTDGLSSLGKGVSQYASLQSGLGSIGQMSPSSLLQSGMNPQTAQSASYIAQSAPGQLQSLMSTLSAAVQFASSHGISVPSIATSALKGGQ
;
A
#
# COMPACT_ATOMS: atom_id res chain seq x y z
N MET A 1 -37.27 4.57 60.53
CA MET A 1 -36.02 4.44 61.30
C MET A 1 -34.97 3.86 60.34
N ASN A 2 -33.85 4.44 59.91
CA ASN A 2 -32.97 5.49 60.43
C ASN A 2 -32.24 6.25 59.27
N LYS A 3 -31.54 7.33 59.65
CA LYS A 3 -31.11 8.50 58.87
C LYS A 3 -29.65 8.43 58.35
N ARG A 4 -29.42 9.06 57.18
CA ARG A 4 -28.36 10.04 56.79
C ARG A 4 -26.86 9.79 57.10
N LYS A 5 -26.02 10.00 56.06
CA LYS A 5 -24.88 10.98 55.93
C LYS A 5 -24.00 10.56 54.73
N VAL A 6 -24.12 11.19 53.55
CA VAL A 6 -23.30 12.31 53.04
C VAL A 6 -21.82 12.26 53.44
N LEU A 7 -20.96 11.95 52.46
CA LEU A 7 -19.57 12.38 52.41
C LEU A 7 -19.27 12.87 50.99
N ILE A 8 -19.07 14.18 50.93
CA ILE A 8 -18.56 14.97 49.80
C ILE A 8 -17.07 14.69 49.71
N SER A 9 -16.58 14.28 48.53
CA SER A 9 -15.17 14.41 48.21
C SER A 9 -15.04 15.18 46.90
N LEU A 10 -14.63 16.44 47.06
CA LEU A 10 -14.24 17.38 46.03
C LEU A 10 -12.73 17.19 45.82
N LEU A 11 -12.31 16.71 44.65
CA LEU A 11 -10.93 16.88 44.21
C LEU A 11 -10.93 17.30 42.74
N ALA A 12 -10.52 18.54 42.53
CA ALA A 12 -10.24 19.15 41.25
C ALA A 12 -8.96 18.56 40.64
N SER A 13 -8.92 18.50 39.30
CA SER A 13 -7.78 18.50 38.35
C SER A 13 -8.19 17.61 37.16
N GLY A 14 -8.45 18.12 35.95
CA GLY A 14 -7.47 18.80 35.12
C GLY A 14 -6.73 17.76 34.29
N GLY A 15 -7.15 17.53 33.03
CA GLY A 15 -6.48 16.59 32.14
C GLY A 15 -7.29 16.33 30.87
N LEU A 16 -7.03 17.15 29.85
CA LEU A 16 -7.54 16.99 28.49
C LEU A 16 -7.27 15.58 27.94
N LEU A 17 -8.28 15.04 27.29
CA LEU A 17 -8.23 13.85 26.46
C LEU A 17 -7.21 14.08 25.34
N VAL A 18 -6.03 13.48 25.44
CA VAL A 18 -5.15 13.27 24.29
C VAL A 18 -5.24 11.81 23.89
N SER A 19 -5.87 11.58 22.74
CA SER A 19 -5.83 10.33 22.02
C SER A 19 -4.38 9.96 21.76
N GLY A 20 -3.91 8.89 22.40
CA GLY A 20 -2.66 8.22 22.05
C GLY A 20 -2.82 7.50 20.71
N VAL A 21 -2.94 8.25 19.62
CA VAL A 21 -2.62 7.72 18.30
C VAL A 21 -1.12 7.55 18.25
N SER A 22 -0.67 6.32 18.48
CA SER A 22 0.64 5.86 18.05
C SER A 22 0.71 5.96 16.53
N ASN A 23 0.94 7.18 16.02
CA ASN A 23 1.52 7.36 14.72
C ASN A 23 2.94 6.81 14.86
N ALA A 24 3.15 5.59 14.34
CA ALA A 24 4.49 5.19 13.95
C ALA A 24 4.99 6.29 13.03
N GLN A 25 5.83 7.18 13.56
CA GLN A 25 6.62 8.11 12.78
C GLN A 25 7.41 7.22 11.83
N LEU A 26 6.91 7.12 10.60
CA LEU A 26 7.69 6.73 9.45
C LEU A 26 8.92 7.62 9.51
N ASN A 27 10.02 7.03 9.96
CA ASN A 27 11.30 7.68 10.07
C ASN A 27 11.76 7.93 8.63
N LEU A 28 11.30 9.03 8.04
CA LEU A 28 11.68 9.49 6.70
C LEU A 28 13.20 9.74 6.60
N LYS A 29 13.89 9.83 7.74
CA LYS A 29 15.36 9.86 7.82
C LYS A 29 16.00 8.50 7.47
N GLN A 30 15.36 7.37 7.76
CA GLN A 30 15.77 6.05 7.27
C GLN A 30 15.55 5.89 5.76
N PHE A 31 14.66 6.71 5.18
CA PHE A 31 14.35 6.71 3.74
C PHE A 31 15.17 7.71 2.91
N GLY A 32 16.13 8.43 3.50
CA GLY A 32 17.08 9.25 2.74
C GLY A 32 16.46 10.44 1.99
N ILE A 33 15.27 10.88 2.39
CA ILE A 33 14.58 12.05 1.81
C ILE A 33 14.77 13.22 2.77
N GLY A 34 15.90 13.92 2.64
CA GLY A 34 16.21 15.11 3.43
C GLY A 34 17.70 15.41 3.43
N GLY A 35 18.16 16.13 2.42
CA GLY A 35 19.52 16.67 2.39
C GLY A 35 19.64 17.91 3.27
N ASP A 36 20.64 17.93 4.14
CA ASP A 36 21.56 19.06 4.27
C ASP A 36 22.85 18.63 5.00
N ASP A 37 23.97 19.00 4.38
CA ASP A 37 25.35 19.20 4.85
C ASP A 37 26.00 18.23 5.86
N SER A 38 26.90 17.38 5.35
CA SER A 38 28.24 17.18 5.91
C SER A 38 29.10 16.37 4.95
N SER A 39 30.14 17.04 4.43
CA SER A 39 31.26 16.46 3.71
C SER A 39 31.89 15.28 4.48
N ALA A 40 31.79 14.08 3.91
CA ALA A 40 32.77 13.02 4.09
C ALA A 40 32.65 12.06 2.90
N GLY A 41 33.72 11.93 2.14
CA GLY A 41 33.80 11.03 1.00
C GLY A 41 33.42 9.60 1.40
N ALA A 42 32.37 9.10 0.78
CA ALA A 42 32.16 7.69 0.56
C ALA A 42 31.63 7.60 -0.86
N GLY A 43 32.34 6.87 -1.73
CA GLY A 43 31.77 6.45 -2.99
C GLY A 43 30.39 5.89 -2.70
N ALA A 44 29.41 6.29 -3.50
CA ALA A 44 28.10 5.65 -3.53
C ALA A 44 28.29 4.20 -4.00
N THR A 45 28.81 3.35 -3.13
CA THR A 45 28.47 1.95 -3.12
C THR A 45 26.99 1.94 -2.86
N ALA A 46 26.19 1.86 -3.93
CA ALA A 46 24.95 1.13 -3.81
C ALA A 46 25.38 -0.29 -3.45
N SER A 47 25.47 -0.52 -2.15
CA SER A 47 25.59 -1.84 -1.60
C SER A 47 24.45 -2.68 -2.16
N SER A 48 24.63 -4.00 -2.22
CA SER A 48 23.60 -5.02 -2.40
C SER A 48 22.28 -4.79 -1.62
N GLY A 49 22.28 -3.87 -0.64
CA GLY A 49 21.11 -3.31 0.01
C GLY A 49 20.15 -2.54 -0.91
N GLY A 50 20.58 -1.84 -1.96
CA GLY A 50 19.69 -0.99 -2.78
C GLY A 50 18.62 -1.79 -3.53
N VAL A 51 18.97 -2.93 -4.11
CA VAL A 51 18.05 -3.79 -4.87
C VAL A 51 17.20 -4.66 -3.93
N SER A 52 17.78 -5.09 -2.81
CA SER A 52 17.03 -5.74 -1.73
C SER A 52 15.99 -4.80 -1.12
N GLN A 53 16.32 -3.52 -0.96
CA GLN A 53 15.41 -2.48 -0.50
C GLN A 53 14.30 -2.22 -1.53
N LEU A 54 14.63 -2.15 -2.83
CA LEU A 54 13.62 -2.07 -3.90
C LEU A 54 12.68 -3.27 -3.86
N LEU A 55 13.22 -4.48 -3.73
CA LEU A 55 12.40 -5.69 -3.63
C LEU A 55 11.50 -5.65 -2.39
N GLN A 56 12.03 -5.21 -1.24
CA GLN A 56 11.27 -5.13 0.00
C GLN A 56 10.20 -4.04 -0.05
N THR A 57 10.50 -2.90 -0.67
CA THR A 57 9.52 -1.84 -0.95
C THR A 57 8.48 -2.33 -1.95
N TYR A 58 8.84 -3.10 -2.98
CA TYR A 58 7.90 -3.72 -3.92
C TYR A 58 6.97 -4.72 -3.22
N VAL A 59 7.53 -5.60 -2.40
CA VAL A 59 6.77 -6.57 -1.60
C VAL A 59 5.84 -5.86 -0.63
N GLY A 60 6.32 -4.83 0.07
CA GLY A 60 5.51 -3.99 0.95
C GLY A 60 4.38 -3.29 0.20
N ALA A 61 4.67 -2.72 -0.97
CA ALA A 61 3.68 -2.09 -1.83
C ALA A 61 2.59 -3.09 -2.26
N ASN A 62 2.98 -4.30 -2.69
CA ASN A 62 2.02 -5.35 -3.04
C ASN A 62 1.14 -5.77 -1.86
N GLN A 63 1.71 -5.91 -0.66
CA GLN A 63 0.92 -6.22 0.52
C GLN A 63 -0.10 -5.11 0.84
N GLN A 64 0.29 -3.84 0.72
CA GLN A 64 -0.62 -2.70 0.89
C GLN A 64 -1.72 -2.68 -0.17
N VAL A 65 -1.35 -2.92 -1.44
CA VAL A 65 -2.28 -3.01 -2.57
C VAL A 65 -3.27 -4.16 -2.39
N LEU A 66 -2.82 -5.35 -2.00
CA LEU A 66 -3.65 -6.53 -1.79
C LEU A 66 -4.54 -6.36 -0.55
N SER A 67 -4.02 -5.80 0.53
CA SER A 67 -4.83 -5.43 1.70
C SER A 67 -5.92 -4.43 1.31
N GLY A 68 -5.57 -3.40 0.52
CA GLY A 68 -6.53 -2.42 0.02
C GLY A 68 -7.62 -3.05 -0.84
N GLN A 69 -7.24 -3.91 -1.79
CA GLN A 69 -8.18 -4.68 -2.61
C GLN A 69 -9.05 -5.62 -1.79
N SER A 70 -8.50 -6.25 -0.75
CA SER A 70 -9.26 -7.11 0.17
C SER A 70 -10.33 -6.32 0.94
N SER A 71 -9.96 -5.15 1.45
CA SER A 71 -10.89 -4.26 2.16
C SER A 71 -11.96 -3.69 1.21
N LEU A 72 -11.60 -3.31 -0.01
CA LEU A 72 -12.55 -2.88 -1.04
C LEU A 72 -13.52 -4.01 -1.43
N ALA A 73 -13.00 -5.22 -1.64
CA ALA A 73 -13.81 -6.40 -1.93
C ALA A 73 -14.77 -6.70 -0.77
N SER A 74 -14.26 -6.71 0.46
CA SER A 74 -15.07 -6.92 1.67
C SER A 74 -16.14 -5.84 1.82
N ALA A 75 -15.80 -4.58 1.53
CA ALA A 75 -16.72 -3.46 1.56
C ALA A 75 -17.86 -3.61 0.54
N MET A 76 -17.58 -4.24 -0.59
CA MET A 76 -18.55 -4.55 -1.64
C MET A 76 -19.31 -5.87 -1.38
N GLY A 77 -19.03 -6.58 -0.28
CA GLY A 77 -19.63 -7.88 0.05
C GLY A 77 -19.02 -9.06 -0.72
N MET A 78 -17.84 -8.88 -1.31
CA MET A 78 -17.15 -9.87 -2.15
C MET A 78 -16.13 -10.68 -1.33
N SER A 79 -16.60 -11.46 -0.36
CA SER A 79 -15.72 -12.21 0.57
C SER A 79 -14.74 -13.15 -0.14
N SER A 80 -15.14 -13.78 -1.26
CA SER A 80 -14.23 -14.64 -2.04
C SER A 80 -13.06 -13.87 -2.64
N ALA A 81 -13.30 -12.66 -3.17
CA ALA A 81 -12.24 -11.81 -3.69
C ALA A 81 -11.36 -11.27 -2.55
N ALA A 82 -11.95 -10.93 -1.41
CA ALA A 82 -11.21 -10.52 -0.22
C ALA A 82 -10.26 -11.61 0.29
N GLY A 83 -10.73 -12.87 0.34
CA GLY A 83 -9.92 -14.02 0.72
C GLY A 83 -8.78 -14.31 -0.25
N GLN A 84 -9.02 -14.22 -1.55
CA GLN A 84 -7.97 -14.37 -2.57
C GLN A 84 -6.86 -13.31 -2.40
N ALA A 85 -7.24 -12.06 -2.14
CA ALA A 85 -6.30 -10.98 -1.90
C ALA A 85 -5.45 -11.22 -0.64
N GLN A 86 -6.06 -11.70 0.46
CA GLN A 86 -5.34 -12.04 1.69
C GLN A 86 -4.38 -13.21 1.50
N GLN A 87 -4.79 -14.24 0.75
CA GLN A 87 -3.93 -15.38 0.42
C GLN A 87 -2.71 -14.92 -0.38
N ALA A 88 -2.92 -14.09 -1.41
CA ALA A 88 -1.82 -13.53 -2.20
C ALA A 88 -0.88 -12.66 -1.36
N ALA A 89 -1.40 -11.88 -0.42
CA ALA A 89 -0.57 -11.09 0.51
C ALA A 89 0.25 -12.00 1.44
N GLY A 90 -0.34 -13.11 1.90
CA GLY A 90 0.36 -14.11 2.71
C GLY A 90 1.54 -14.77 1.99
N LEU A 91 1.44 -14.99 0.67
CA LEU A 91 2.53 -15.53 -0.15
C LEU A 91 3.77 -14.62 -0.17
N LEU A 92 3.58 -13.32 0.02
CA LEU A 92 4.63 -12.30 0.03
C LEU A 92 5.26 -12.04 1.40
N SER A 93 4.67 -12.59 2.48
CA SER A 93 5.12 -12.35 3.86
C SER A 93 6.36 -13.20 4.23
N GLY A 94 6.66 -14.26 3.47
CA GLY A 94 7.71 -15.25 3.78
C GLY A 94 9.16 -14.89 3.39
N GLY A 95 9.47 -13.63 3.09
CA GLY A 95 10.82 -13.19 2.66
C GLY A 95 10.88 -12.81 1.18
N THR A 96 12.04 -12.98 0.54
CA THR A 96 12.25 -12.67 -0.90
C THR A 96 11.36 -13.57 -1.77
N PRO A 97 10.32 -13.03 -2.44
CA PRO A 97 9.47 -13.85 -3.28
C PRO A 97 10.22 -14.28 -4.54
N SER A 98 10.00 -15.53 -4.91
CA SER A 98 10.45 -16.10 -6.18
C SER A 98 9.59 -15.58 -7.35
N VAL A 99 10.13 -15.63 -8.57
CA VAL A 99 9.42 -15.15 -9.77
C VAL A 99 8.05 -15.82 -9.94
N SER A 100 7.94 -17.12 -9.61
CA SER A 100 6.66 -17.83 -9.63
C SER A 100 5.64 -17.24 -8.64
N GLN A 101 6.06 -16.89 -7.42
CA GLN A 101 5.19 -16.23 -6.44
C GLN A 101 4.78 -14.83 -6.90
N LEU A 102 5.71 -14.06 -7.46
CA LEU A 102 5.44 -12.74 -8.03
C LEU A 102 4.44 -12.82 -9.20
N THR A 103 4.59 -13.84 -10.05
CA THR A 103 3.69 -14.08 -11.19
C THR A 103 2.30 -14.49 -10.73
N GLN A 104 2.22 -15.39 -9.74
CA GLN A 104 0.96 -15.80 -9.11
C GLN A 104 0.24 -14.58 -8.52
N VAL A 105 0.95 -13.79 -7.72
CA VAL A 105 0.39 -12.58 -7.10
C VAL A 105 -0.04 -11.56 -8.15
N GLY A 106 0.80 -11.28 -9.16
CA GLY A 106 0.48 -10.36 -10.24
C GLY A 106 -0.79 -10.77 -10.99
N SER A 107 -0.93 -12.06 -11.28
CA SER A 107 -2.14 -12.63 -11.93
C SER A 107 -3.37 -12.47 -11.04
N THR A 108 -3.26 -12.78 -9.74
CA THR A 108 -4.34 -12.57 -8.77
C THR A 108 -4.73 -11.09 -8.68
N GLN A 109 -3.74 -10.20 -8.63
CA GLN A 109 -3.95 -8.76 -8.54
C GLN A 109 -4.67 -8.20 -9.78
N GLN A 110 -4.33 -8.68 -10.99
CA GLN A 110 -5.05 -8.34 -12.22
C GLN A 110 -6.50 -8.85 -12.22
N SER A 111 -6.71 -10.10 -11.84
CA SER A 111 -8.07 -10.69 -11.75
C SER A 111 -8.94 -9.95 -10.74
N LEU A 112 -8.38 -9.65 -9.56
CA LEU A 112 -9.06 -8.85 -8.52
C LEU A 112 -9.36 -7.43 -9.01
N SER A 113 -8.41 -6.77 -9.68
CA SER A 113 -8.60 -5.43 -10.24
C SER A 113 -9.76 -5.41 -11.24
N GLN A 114 -9.84 -6.38 -12.14
CA GLN A 114 -10.96 -6.52 -13.08
C GLN A 114 -12.29 -6.76 -12.35
N THR A 115 -12.29 -7.70 -11.40
CA THR A 115 -13.49 -8.04 -10.62
C THR A 115 -14.00 -6.85 -9.82
N LEU A 116 -13.10 -6.10 -9.18
CA LEU A 116 -13.43 -4.88 -8.42
C LEU A 116 -13.95 -3.77 -9.33
N THR A 117 -13.27 -3.48 -10.44
CA THR A 117 -13.71 -2.48 -11.42
C THR A 117 -15.10 -2.81 -11.96
N GLN A 118 -15.34 -4.08 -12.28
CA GLN A 118 -16.66 -4.53 -12.74
C GLN A 118 -17.71 -4.42 -11.63
N ALA A 119 -17.37 -4.76 -10.38
CA ALA A 119 -18.28 -4.60 -9.25
C ALA A 119 -18.65 -3.12 -9.01
N PHE A 120 -17.68 -2.20 -9.10
CA PHE A 120 -17.94 -0.76 -9.00
C PHE A 120 -18.87 -0.29 -10.12
N ALA A 121 -18.60 -0.70 -11.37
CA ALA A 121 -19.42 -0.35 -12.52
C ALA A 121 -20.85 -0.91 -12.43
N SER A 122 -20.99 -2.18 -12.05
CA SER A 122 -22.30 -2.84 -11.88
C SER A 122 -23.13 -2.24 -10.74
N ARG A 123 -22.48 -1.66 -9.72
CA ARG A 123 -23.17 -1.02 -8.60
C ARG A 123 -23.46 0.46 -8.86
N ALA A 124 -22.62 1.14 -9.64
CA ALA A 124 -22.88 2.50 -10.12
C ALA A 124 -24.13 2.59 -11.02
N SER A 125 -24.48 1.50 -11.73
CA SER A 125 -25.69 1.44 -12.57
C SER A 125 -27.00 1.18 -11.79
N GLY A 126 -26.98 1.21 -10.46
CA GLY A 126 -28.21 1.27 -9.64
C GLY A 126 -28.96 -0.05 -9.45
N GLY A 127 -28.29 -1.19 -9.57
CA GLY A 127 -28.91 -2.50 -9.28
C GLY A 127 -29.49 -2.58 -7.86
N ALA A 128 -30.81 -2.72 -7.76
CA ALA A 128 -31.62 -2.60 -6.54
C ALA A 128 -31.38 -3.64 -5.41
N SER A 129 -30.44 -4.58 -5.58
CA SER A 129 -30.11 -5.64 -4.60
C SER A 129 -28.66 -5.62 -4.12
N ALA A 130 -28.03 -4.45 -4.15
CA ALA A 130 -26.67 -4.29 -3.68
C ALA A 130 -26.59 -4.26 -2.14
N THR A 131 -26.01 -5.30 -1.53
CA THR A 131 -25.57 -5.31 -0.11
C THR A 131 -24.98 -3.95 0.27
N PRO A 132 -25.37 -3.32 1.39
CA PRO A 132 -24.86 -2.00 1.75
C PRO A 132 -23.33 -2.00 1.75
N VAL A 133 -22.73 -1.00 1.09
CA VAL A 133 -21.27 -0.85 1.04
C VAL A 133 -20.79 -0.45 2.43
N ASN A 134 -19.86 -1.22 2.99
CA ASN A 134 -19.20 -0.82 4.23
C ASN A 134 -18.26 0.36 3.94
N LYS A 135 -18.69 1.57 4.33
CA LYS A 135 -17.98 2.82 4.00
C LYS A 135 -16.62 2.90 4.68
N GLU A 136 -16.49 2.41 5.91
CA GLU A 136 -15.22 2.38 6.62
C GLU A 136 -14.22 1.47 5.89
N ALA A 137 -14.60 0.22 5.62
CA ALA A 137 -13.74 -0.73 4.93
C ALA A 137 -13.38 -0.27 3.50
N PHE A 138 -14.30 0.44 2.83
CA PHE A 138 -14.02 1.04 1.53
C PHE A 138 -12.97 2.15 1.62
N THR A 139 -13.09 3.02 2.63
CA THR A 139 -12.16 4.13 2.88
C THR A 139 -10.77 3.61 3.27
N ASP A 140 -10.71 2.62 4.15
CA ASP A 140 -9.47 1.91 4.50
C ASP A 140 -8.84 1.24 3.27
N GLY A 141 -9.67 0.63 2.44
CA GLY A 141 -9.25 0.03 1.17
C GLY A 141 -8.61 1.03 0.21
N LEU A 142 -9.25 2.18 0.00
CA LEU A 142 -8.71 3.29 -0.79
C LEU A 142 -7.40 3.83 -0.22
N SER A 143 -7.30 3.97 1.10
CA SER A 143 -6.10 4.45 1.79
C SER A 143 -4.92 3.51 1.57
N SER A 144 -5.11 2.21 1.80
CA SER A 144 -4.08 1.18 1.61
C SER A 144 -3.69 1.03 0.15
N LEU A 145 -4.66 1.09 -0.77
CA LEU A 145 -4.40 1.06 -2.21
C LEU A 145 -3.57 2.28 -2.65
N GLY A 146 -3.94 3.49 -2.20
CA GLY A 146 -3.21 4.73 -2.48
C GLY A 146 -1.78 4.72 -1.92
N LYS A 147 -1.58 4.19 -0.71
CA LYS A 147 -0.24 3.98 -0.11
C LYS A 147 0.60 3.01 -0.95
N GLY A 148 -0.01 1.92 -1.42
CA GLY A 148 0.65 0.94 -2.28
C GLY A 148 1.07 1.52 -3.63
N VAL A 149 0.18 2.26 -4.29
CA VAL A 149 0.46 2.97 -5.55
C VAL A 149 1.58 4.00 -5.37
N SER A 150 1.58 4.76 -4.27
CA SER A 150 2.64 5.74 -3.97
C SER A 150 4.01 5.09 -3.76
N GLN A 151 4.04 3.92 -3.11
CA GLN A 151 5.27 3.13 -2.97
C GLN A 151 5.73 2.59 -4.33
N TYR A 152 4.82 2.13 -5.17
CA TYR A 152 5.14 1.73 -6.55
C TYR A 152 5.73 2.86 -7.39
N ALA A 153 5.17 4.07 -7.32
CA ALA A 153 5.72 5.24 -8.00
C ALA A 153 7.14 5.58 -7.49
N SER A 154 7.37 5.42 -6.18
CA SER A 154 8.70 5.61 -5.58
C SER A 154 9.72 4.57 -6.07
N LEU A 155 9.28 3.32 -6.28
CA LEU A 155 10.12 2.26 -6.86
C LEU A 155 10.58 2.58 -8.28
N GLN A 156 9.70 3.15 -9.10
CA GLN A 156 10.05 3.55 -10.47
C GLN A 156 11.15 4.62 -10.47
N SER A 157 11.07 5.60 -9.56
CA SER A 157 12.12 6.61 -9.37
C SER A 157 13.44 5.98 -8.89
N GLY A 158 13.36 5.03 -7.96
CA GLY A 158 14.52 4.28 -7.49
C GLY A 158 15.17 3.41 -8.57
N LEU A 159 14.37 2.76 -9.42
CA LEU A 159 14.84 1.93 -10.55
C LEU A 159 15.54 2.77 -11.63
N GLY A 160 15.05 3.98 -11.92
CA GLY A 160 15.75 4.91 -12.81
C GLY A 160 17.15 5.28 -12.31
N SER A 161 17.30 5.37 -10.98
CA SER A 161 18.57 5.66 -10.32
C SER A 161 19.52 4.45 -10.34
N ILE A 162 18.99 3.23 -10.19
CA ILE A 162 19.74 1.97 -10.32
C ILE A 162 20.13 1.68 -11.77
N GLY A 163 19.28 2.02 -12.75
CA GLY A 163 19.55 1.76 -14.18
C GLY A 163 20.75 2.54 -14.73
N GLN A 164 21.12 3.63 -14.07
CA GLN A 164 22.34 4.40 -14.37
C GLN A 164 23.62 3.73 -13.81
N MET A 165 23.48 2.62 -13.10
CA MET A 165 24.58 1.91 -12.45
C MET A 165 25.12 0.78 -13.34
N SER A 166 26.44 0.71 -13.43
CA SER A 166 27.13 -0.26 -14.27
C SER A 166 26.83 -1.70 -13.83
N PRO A 167 26.57 -2.64 -14.76
CA PRO A 167 26.38 -4.07 -14.47
C PRO A 167 27.51 -4.68 -13.64
N SER A 168 28.73 -4.15 -13.80
CA SER A 168 29.93 -4.52 -13.05
C SER A 168 29.79 -4.25 -11.54
N SER A 169 29.15 -3.14 -11.16
CA SER A 169 28.91 -2.76 -9.76
C SER A 169 27.83 -3.63 -9.12
N LEU A 170 26.85 -4.10 -9.89
CA LEU A 170 25.82 -5.03 -9.43
C LEU A 170 26.38 -6.45 -9.22
N LEU A 171 27.29 -6.89 -10.10
CA LEU A 171 27.96 -8.18 -9.96
C LEU A 171 28.95 -8.19 -8.78
N GLN A 172 29.67 -7.07 -8.57
CA GLN A 172 30.58 -6.91 -7.43
C GLN A 172 29.85 -6.81 -6.07
N SER A 173 28.55 -6.48 -6.09
CA SER A 173 27.71 -6.44 -4.89
C SER A 173 27.35 -7.85 -4.35
N GLY A 174 27.71 -8.93 -5.05
CA GLY A 174 27.40 -10.30 -4.63
C GLY A 174 25.90 -10.62 -4.72
N MET A 175 25.21 -10.02 -5.69
CA MET A 175 23.76 -10.15 -5.83
C MET A 175 23.34 -11.60 -6.10
N ASN A 176 22.37 -12.09 -5.32
CA ASN A 176 21.82 -13.42 -5.49
C ASN A 176 21.06 -13.49 -6.84
N PRO A 177 21.26 -14.55 -7.67
CA PRO A 177 20.56 -14.71 -8.94
C PRO A 177 19.04 -14.63 -8.81
N GLN A 178 18.48 -15.07 -7.68
CA GLN A 178 17.03 -14.97 -7.43
C GLN A 178 16.58 -13.51 -7.30
N THR A 179 17.32 -12.66 -6.58
CA THR A 179 17.01 -11.23 -6.44
C THR A 179 17.15 -10.50 -7.78
N ALA A 180 18.15 -10.86 -8.59
CA ALA A 180 18.32 -10.30 -9.93
C ALA A 180 17.14 -10.66 -10.86
N GLN A 181 16.65 -11.90 -10.81
CA GLN A 181 15.50 -12.33 -11.60
C GLN A 181 14.20 -11.67 -11.13
N SER A 182 13.96 -11.59 -9.82
CA SER A 182 12.81 -10.88 -9.25
C SER A 182 12.84 -9.39 -9.61
N ALA A 183 13.99 -8.74 -9.51
CA ALA A 183 14.15 -7.33 -9.88
C ALA A 183 13.89 -7.09 -11.38
N SER A 184 14.37 -7.98 -12.25
CA SER A 184 14.11 -7.91 -13.69
C SER A 184 12.62 -8.08 -14.01
N TYR A 185 11.97 -9.04 -13.36
CA TYR A 185 10.52 -9.23 -13.47
C TYR A 185 9.74 -8.00 -13.01
N ILE A 186 10.12 -7.42 -11.87
CA ILE A 186 9.51 -6.21 -11.31
C ILE A 186 9.67 -5.04 -12.29
N ALA A 187 10.87 -4.82 -12.83
CA ALA A 187 11.11 -3.75 -13.78
C ALA A 187 10.23 -3.87 -15.04
N GLN A 188 9.94 -5.09 -15.50
CA GLN A 188 9.06 -5.34 -16.65
C GLN A 188 7.57 -5.27 -16.30
N SER A 189 7.18 -5.76 -15.12
CA SER A 189 5.77 -5.99 -14.78
C SER A 189 5.14 -4.85 -13.98
N ALA A 190 5.94 -4.14 -13.19
CA ALA A 190 5.47 -3.05 -12.32
C ALA A 190 4.76 -1.92 -13.08
N PRO A 191 5.21 -1.45 -14.26
CA PRO A 191 4.54 -0.36 -14.98
C PRO A 191 3.09 -0.73 -15.37
N GLY A 192 2.88 -1.94 -15.90
CA GLY A 192 1.54 -2.41 -16.29
C GLY A 192 0.63 -2.67 -15.08
N GLN A 193 1.20 -3.15 -13.97
CA GLN A 193 0.48 -3.30 -12.71
C GLN A 193 0.05 -1.95 -12.17
N LEU A 194 0.95 -0.96 -12.14
CA LEU A 194 0.64 0.40 -11.68
C LEU A 194 -0.50 1.01 -12.50
N GLN A 195 -0.46 0.87 -13.82
CA GLN A 195 -1.52 1.39 -14.70
C GLN A 195 -2.89 0.73 -14.41
N SER A 196 -2.89 -0.59 -14.19
CA SER A 196 -4.11 -1.33 -13.82
C SER A 196 -4.64 -0.86 -12.46
N LEU A 197 -3.76 -0.71 -11.47
CA LEU A 197 -4.09 -0.24 -10.13
C LEU A 197 -4.60 1.20 -10.13
N MET A 198 -4.01 2.08 -10.93
CA MET A 198 -4.49 3.47 -11.08
C MET A 198 -5.88 3.52 -11.70
N SER A 199 -6.16 2.67 -12.71
CA SER A 199 -7.49 2.55 -13.30
C SER A 199 -8.52 2.08 -12.29
N THR A 200 -8.21 1.03 -11.52
CA THR A 200 -9.08 0.53 -10.43
C THR A 200 -9.25 1.56 -9.31
N LEU A 201 -8.18 2.26 -8.92
CA LEU A 201 -8.24 3.33 -7.93
C LEU A 201 -9.13 4.48 -8.39
N SER A 202 -9.02 4.90 -9.65
CA SER A 202 -9.89 5.92 -10.25
C SER A 202 -11.35 5.50 -10.23
N ALA A 203 -11.66 4.26 -10.65
CA ALA A 203 -13.00 3.70 -10.59
C ALA A 203 -13.53 3.66 -9.15
N ALA A 204 -12.70 3.24 -8.19
CA ALA A 204 -13.05 3.20 -6.77
C ALA A 204 -13.30 4.60 -6.18
N VAL A 205 -12.52 5.61 -6.57
CA VAL A 205 -12.68 7.01 -6.11
C VAL A 205 -13.96 7.61 -6.68
N GLN A 206 -14.27 7.38 -7.96
CA GLN A 206 -15.53 7.82 -8.55
C GLN A 206 -16.74 7.15 -7.90
N PHE A 207 -16.63 5.85 -7.62
CA PHE A 207 -17.64 5.12 -6.87
C PHE A 207 -17.84 5.69 -5.47
N ALA A 208 -16.75 5.90 -4.71
CA ALA A 208 -16.81 6.50 -3.38
C ALA A 208 -17.48 7.87 -3.39
N SER A 209 -17.11 8.72 -4.34
CA SER A 209 -17.67 10.07 -4.49
C SER A 209 -19.18 10.03 -4.77
N SER A 210 -19.62 9.13 -5.64
CA SER A 210 -21.04 8.98 -6.01
C SER A 210 -21.89 8.39 -4.88
N HIS A 211 -21.28 7.60 -3.98
CA HIS A 211 -21.95 6.93 -2.86
C HIS A 211 -21.77 7.65 -1.51
N GLY A 212 -21.20 8.86 -1.50
CA GLY A 212 -20.96 9.64 -0.29
C GLY A 212 -20.03 8.94 0.71
N ILE A 213 -18.95 8.35 0.19
CA ILE A 213 -17.85 7.74 0.95
C ILE A 213 -16.67 8.71 0.93
N SER A 214 -16.04 8.94 2.08
CA SER A 214 -14.88 9.82 2.19
C SER A 214 -13.69 9.29 1.38
N VAL A 215 -13.18 10.10 0.46
CA VAL A 215 -11.96 9.75 -0.30
C VAL A 215 -10.74 10.25 0.47
N PRO A 216 -9.82 9.36 0.89
CA PRO A 216 -8.64 9.78 1.62
C PRO A 216 -7.65 10.51 0.68
N SER A 217 -7.03 11.59 1.17
CA SER A 217 -6.14 12.45 0.37
C SER A 217 -4.96 11.70 -0.25
N ILE A 218 -4.51 10.60 0.36
CA ILE A 218 -3.45 9.75 -0.17
C ILE A 218 -3.87 9.02 -1.45
N ALA A 219 -5.15 8.63 -1.59
CA ALA A 219 -5.67 8.02 -2.81
C ALA A 219 -5.68 9.04 -3.97
N THR A 220 -6.13 10.26 -3.69
CA THR A 220 -6.11 11.36 -4.67
C THR A 220 -4.68 11.76 -5.04
N SER A 221 -3.78 11.80 -4.07
CA SER A 221 -2.36 12.11 -4.30
C SER A 221 -1.67 11.04 -5.13
N ALA A 222 -1.97 9.76 -4.87
CA ALA A 222 -1.45 8.63 -5.64
C ALA A 222 -1.90 8.67 -7.11
N LEU A 223 -3.16 9.06 -7.38
CA LEU A 223 -3.66 9.29 -8.74
C LEU A 223 -2.91 10.42 -9.47
N LYS A 224 -2.48 11.46 -8.74
CA LYS A 224 -1.72 12.57 -9.31
C LYS A 224 -0.24 12.26 -9.50
N GLY A 225 0.35 11.44 -8.63
CA GLY A 225 1.78 11.09 -8.65
C GLY A 225 2.17 10.03 -9.69
N GLY A 226 1.19 9.44 -10.39
CA GLY A 226 1.43 8.50 -11.49
C GLY A 226 1.23 9.08 -12.89
N GLN A 227 1.00 10.39 -13.00
CA GLN A 227 0.95 11.15 -14.27
C GLN A 227 2.27 11.82 -14.59
#